data_AF-A0A2V5NBA0-F1
#
_entry.id   AF-A0A2V5NBA0-F1
#
_cell.length_a   1.000
_cell.length_b   1.000
_cell.length_c   1.000
_cell.angle_alpha   90.00
_cell.angle_beta   90.00
_cell.angle_gamma   90.00
#
_symmetry.space_group_name_H-M   'P 1'
#
loop_
_entity.id
_entity.type
_entity.pdbx_description
1 polymer ?
#
loop_
_entity_poly.entity_id
_entity_poly.type
_entity_poly.pdbx_seq_one_letter_code
_entity_poly.pdbx_strand_id
1 'polypeptide(L)'
;MESTTQLAVFLSNRPGALARVCEELANTEINIHALTVSDTADHSVVRMVVGDPTKVLMLLGERGVLALETDVLNLATSVRSEKGLMILRPDDIEKAQRVLRDL
;
A
#
# COMPACT_ATOMS: atom_id res chain seq x y z
N MET A 1 -7.16 10.67 11.73
CA MET A 1 -6.95 10.61 10.28
C MET A 1 -5.50 10.94 10.03
N GLU A 2 -4.77 10.04 9.42
CA GLU A 2 -3.32 10.14 9.23
C GLU A 2 -3.01 9.83 7.76
N SER A 3 -2.10 10.60 7.15
CA SER A 3 -1.56 10.28 5.84
C SER A 3 -0.48 9.21 5.99
N THR A 4 -0.51 8.19 5.13
CA THR A 4 0.49 7.14 5.07
C THR A 4 0.98 6.95 3.65
N THR A 5 2.09 6.25 3.48
CA THR A 5 2.65 5.91 2.17
C THR A 5 2.12 4.55 1.72
N GLN A 6 1.52 4.53 0.54
CA GLN A 6 1.15 3.31 -0.15
C GLN A 6 2.16 2.99 -1.24
N LEU A 7 2.59 1.73 -1.31
CA LEU A 7 3.41 1.21 -2.40
C LEU A 7 2.53 0.58 -3.48
N ALA A 8 2.75 0.97 -4.73
CA ALA A 8 2.19 0.33 -5.91
C ALA A 8 3.27 -0.54 -6.57
N VAL A 9 3.22 -1.85 -6.31
CA VAL A 9 4.19 -2.84 -6.80
C VAL A 9 3.68 -3.46 -8.11
N PHE A 10 4.49 -3.40 -9.15
CA PHE A 10 4.15 -3.92 -10.48
C PHE A 10 4.69 -5.34 -10.65
N LEU A 11 3.78 -6.30 -10.85
CA LEU A 11 4.09 -7.71 -10.97
C LEU A 11 3.56 -8.31 -12.26
N SER A 12 4.15 -9.43 -12.68
CA SER A 12 3.57 -10.27 -13.74
C SER A 12 2.31 -10.96 -13.21
N ASN A 13 1.25 -11.04 -14.01
CA ASN A 13 0.05 -11.79 -13.61
C ASN A 13 0.29 -13.30 -13.80
N ARG A 14 1.07 -13.91 -12.91
CA ARG A 14 1.36 -15.34 -12.90
C ARG A 14 1.39 -15.91 -11.48
N PRO A 15 1.09 -17.21 -11.31
CA PRO A 15 1.17 -17.86 -10.02
C PRO A 15 2.54 -17.64 -9.34
N GLY A 16 2.50 -17.28 -8.06
CA GLY A 16 3.68 -17.09 -7.24
C GLY A 16 4.35 -15.71 -7.34
N ALA A 17 3.92 -14.81 -8.23
CA ALA A 17 4.51 -13.47 -8.33
C ALA A 17 4.37 -12.67 -7.01
N LEU A 18 3.16 -12.60 -6.46
CA LEU A 18 2.91 -11.97 -5.16
C LEU A 18 3.56 -12.74 -4.02
N ALA A 19 3.59 -14.07 -4.08
CA ALA A 19 4.19 -14.90 -3.03
C ALA A 19 5.67 -14.57 -2.82
N ARG A 20 6.43 -14.37 -3.92
CA ARG A 20 7.84 -13.95 -3.84
C ARG A 20 7.99 -12.61 -3.15
N VAL A 21 7.14 -11.63 -3.45
CA VAL A 21 7.17 -10.33 -2.76
C VAL A 21 6.89 -10.52 -1.26
N CYS A 22 5.85 -11.27 -0.90
CA CYS A 22 5.50 -11.54 0.49
C CYS A 22 6.63 -12.27 1.25
N GLU A 23 7.33 -13.19 0.60
CA GLU A 23 8.47 -13.92 1.16
C GLU A 23 9.63 -12.97 1.48
N GLU A 24 9.89 -11.99 0.61
CA GLU A 24 10.91 -10.97 0.88
C GLU A 24 10.55 -10.03 2.04
N LEU A 25 9.29 -9.63 2.11
CA LEU A 25 8.80 -8.83 3.23
C LEU A 25 8.89 -9.63 4.54
N ALA A 26 8.55 -10.92 4.51
CA ALA A 26 8.65 -11.81 5.68
C ALA A 26 10.10 -11.98 6.13
N ASN A 27 11.04 -12.22 5.21
CA ASN A 27 12.47 -12.37 5.50
C ASN A 27 13.11 -11.11 6.11
N THR A 28 12.49 -9.94 5.89
CA THR A 28 12.95 -8.65 6.41
C THR A 28 12.12 -8.14 7.59
N GLU A 29 11.22 -8.99 8.12
CA GLU A 29 10.31 -8.73 9.24
C GLU A 29 9.40 -7.52 9.03
N ILE A 30 8.98 -7.28 7.79
CA ILE A 30 8.12 -6.15 7.42
C ILE A 30 6.66 -6.63 7.34
N ASN A 31 5.82 -6.08 8.22
CA ASN A 31 4.38 -6.35 8.21
C ASN A 31 3.66 -5.61 7.09
N ILE A 32 2.62 -6.25 6.56
CA ILE A 32 1.64 -5.67 5.63
C ILE A 32 0.41 -5.25 6.44
N HIS A 33 0.07 -3.96 6.44
CA HIS A 33 -1.09 -3.42 7.15
C HIS A 33 -2.37 -3.49 6.30
N ALA A 34 -2.22 -3.33 4.99
CA ALA A 34 -3.29 -3.55 4.03
C ALA A 34 -2.74 -3.84 2.64
N LEU A 35 -3.56 -4.51 1.85
CA LEU A 35 -3.25 -4.93 0.50
C LEU A 35 -4.51 -4.85 -0.36
N THR A 36 -4.38 -4.32 -1.57
CA THR A 36 -5.35 -4.51 -2.65
C THR A 36 -4.63 -4.89 -3.94
N VAL A 37 -5.29 -5.64 -4.80
CA VAL A 37 -4.72 -6.07 -6.09
C VAL A 37 -5.63 -5.57 -7.19
N SER A 38 -5.04 -4.98 -8.22
CA SER A 38 -5.70 -4.64 -9.47
C SER A 38 -4.95 -5.34 -10.60
N ASP A 39 -5.58 -6.29 -11.29
CA ASP A 39 -4.95 -7.08 -12.34
C ASP A 39 -5.58 -6.87 -13.73
N THR A 40 -4.73 -7.04 -14.73
CA THR A 40 -5.06 -7.19 -16.15
C THR A 40 -4.49 -8.53 -16.63
N ALA A 41 -4.74 -8.92 -17.88
CA ALA A 41 -4.31 -10.22 -18.40
C ALA A 41 -2.80 -10.51 -18.20
N ASP A 42 -1.95 -9.49 -18.38
CA ASP A 42 -0.49 -9.67 -18.37
C ASP A 42 0.19 -9.19 -17.08
N HIS A 43 -0.43 -8.24 -16.37
CA HIS A 43 0.19 -7.55 -15.25
C HIS A 43 -0.77 -7.38 -14.09
N SER A 44 -0.22 -7.40 -12.88
CA SER A 44 -0.93 -7.03 -11.66
C SER A 44 -0.23 -5.87 -10.98
N VAL A 45 -1.02 -4.94 -10.46
CA VAL A 45 -0.54 -3.88 -9.59
C VAL A 45 -1.04 -4.15 -8.19
N VAL A 46 -0.10 -4.43 -7.30
CA VAL A 46 -0.36 -4.72 -5.91
C VAL A 46 -0.14 -3.45 -5.11
N ARG A 47 -1.20 -2.94 -4.49
CA ARG A 47 -1.15 -1.77 -3.61
C ARG A 47 -1.05 -2.24 -2.19
N MET A 48 -0.06 -1.76 -1.45
CA MET A 48 0.12 -2.14 -0.06
C MET A 48 0.54 -0.97 0.81
N VAL A 49 0.06 -0.98 2.05
CA VAL A 49 0.59 -0.18 3.15
C VAL A 49 1.39 -1.14 4.01
N VAL A 50 2.67 -0.82 4.23
CA VAL A 50 3.64 -1.66 4.93
C VAL A 50 4.26 -0.91 6.09
N GLY A 51 4.87 -1.64 7.03
CA GLY A 51 5.49 -1.03 8.21
C GLY A 51 6.68 -0.11 7.92
N ASP A 52 7.42 -0.36 6.84
CA ASP A 52 8.57 0.46 6.40
C ASP A 52 8.59 0.58 4.87
N PRO A 53 7.91 1.59 4.29
CA PRO A 53 7.80 1.74 2.84
C PRO A 53 9.15 2.01 2.18
N THR A 54 10.04 2.78 2.83
CA THR A 54 11.37 3.11 2.30
C THR A 54 12.25 1.86 2.20
N LYS A 55 12.29 1.02 3.25
CA LYS A 55 13.03 -0.24 3.23
C LYS A 55 12.50 -1.20 2.17
N VAL A 56 11.18 -1.30 2.01
CA VAL A 56 10.56 -2.13 0.96
C VAL A 56 10.91 -1.61 -0.44
N LEU A 57 10.88 -0.29 -0.66
CA LEU A 57 11.23 0.30 -1.95
C LEU A 57 12.66 -0.08 -2.37
N MET A 58 13.61 0.03 -1.44
CA MET A 58 15.01 -0.36 -1.67
C MET A 58 15.13 -1.86 -1.97
N LEU A 59 14.53 -2.71 -1.13
CA LEU A 59 14.54 -4.17 -1.26
C LEU A 59 13.97 -4.64 -2.61
N LEU A 60 12.86 -4.04 -3.04
CA LEU A 60 12.22 -4.36 -4.32
C LEU A 60 13.06 -3.86 -5.50
N GLY A 61 13.64 -2.66 -5.39
CA GLY A 61 14.53 -2.09 -6.39
C GLY A 61 15.77 -2.95 -6.66
N GLU A 62 16.42 -3.44 -5.61
CA GLU A 62 17.58 -4.35 -5.70
C GLU A 62 17.25 -5.67 -6.44
N ARG A 63 15.98 -6.07 -6.40
CA ARG A 63 15.48 -7.31 -7.02
C ARG A 63 14.85 -7.08 -8.40
N GLY A 64 14.95 -5.86 -8.93
CA GLY A 64 14.40 -5.50 -10.24
C GLY A 64 12.87 -5.45 -10.26
N VAL A 65 12.22 -5.31 -9.09
CA VAL A 65 10.78 -5.14 -8.99
C VAL A 65 10.45 -3.65 -8.92
N LEU A 66 9.63 -3.17 -9.86
CA LEU A 66 9.19 -1.78 -9.89
C LEU A 66 8.14 -1.52 -8.81
N ALA A 67 8.36 -0.49 -8.00
CA ALA A 67 7.40 0.02 -7.03
C ALA A 67 7.35 1.55 -7.08
N LEU A 68 6.16 2.12 -6.90
CA LEU A 68 5.94 3.56 -6.81
C LEU A 68 5.28 3.93 -5.49
N GLU A 69 5.71 5.03 -4.89
CA GLU A 69 5.09 5.58 -3.68
C GLU A 69 3.90 6.48 -4.04
N THR A 70 2.89 6.50 -3.17
CA THR A 70 1.75 7.43 -3.27
C THR A 70 1.24 7.71 -1.88
N ASP A 71 1.04 8.98 -1.55
CA ASP A 71 0.42 9.38 -0.30
C ASP A 71 -1.07 9.07 -0.33
N VAL A 72 -1.56 8.48 0.76
CA VAL A 72 -2.95 8.08 0.93
C VAL A 72 -3.43 8.43 2.33
N LEU A 73 -4.74 8.59 2.50
CA LEU A 73 -5.34 8.87 3.80
C LEU A 73 -5.92 7.60 4.42
N ASN A 74 -5.52 7.31 5.65
CA ASN A 74 -6.09 6.23 6.46
C ASN A 74 -7.29 6.74 7.28
N LEU A 75 -8.43 6.09 7.11
CA LEU A 75 -9.68 6.39 7.80
C LEU A 75 -10.21 5.19 8.57
N ALA A 76 -10.35 5.36 9.89
CA ALA A 76 -11.08 4.45 10.77
C ALA A 76 -12.58 4.67 10.64
N THR A 77 -13.32 3.61 10.26
CA THR A 77 -14.76 3.68 9.98
C THR A 77 -15.64 3.66 11.24
N SER A 78 -15.07 3.53 12.44
CA SER A 78 -15.82 3.76 13.68
C SER A 78 -14.93 4.31 14.79
N VAL A 79 -15.51 5.15 15.65
CA VAL A 79 -14.85 5.76 16.83
C VAL A 79 -14.29 4.72 17.81
N ARG A 80 -14.69 3.44 17.68
CA ARG A 80 -14.26 2.31 18.51
C ARG A 80 -13.43 1.25 17.78
N SER A 81 -13.20 1.39 16.48
CA SER A 81 -12.38 0.44 15.71
C SER A 81 -11.01 1.03 15.46
N GLU A 82 -10.00 0.41 16.06
CA GLU A 82 -8.59 0.77 15.84
C GLU A 82 -8.11 0.43 14.41
N LYS A 83 -8.86 -0.38 13.65
CA LYS A 83 -8.37 -1.06 12.43
C LYS A 83 -9.32 -1.07 11.24
N GLY A 84 -10.35 -0.23 11.19
CA GLY A 84 -11.05 0.01 9.92
C GLY A 84 -10.09 0.76 9.00
N LEU A 85 -9.59 0.15 7.92
CA LEU A 85 -8.67 0.82 7.02
C LEU A 85 -9.37 1.11 5.70
N MET A 86 -9.97 2.28 5.59
CA MET A 86 -10.32 2.84 4.28
C MET A 86 -9.14 3.69 3.81
N ILE A 87 -8.50 3.25 2.73
CA ILE A 87 -7.42 3.98 2.06
C ILE A 87 -8.07 4.87 0.99
N LEU A 88 -8.04 6.18 1.20
CA LEU A 88 -8.41 7.14 0.17
C LEU A 88 -7.18 7.63 -0.58
N ARG A 89 -7.29 7.72 -1.89
CA ARG A 89 -6.28 8.31 -2.77
C ARG A 89 -6.86 9.59 -3.41
N PRO A 90 -6.99 10.68 -2.65
CA PRO A 90 -7.47 11.95 -3.19
C PRO A 90 -6.39 12.59 -4.06
N ASP A 91 -6.81 13.40 -5.05
CA ASP A 91 -5.88 14.21 -5.83
C ASP A 91 -5.19 15.29 -4.98
N ASP A 92 -5.83 15.69 -3.87
CA ASP A 92 -5.34 16.69 -2.91
C ASP A 92 -5.61 16.19 -1.48
N ILE A 93 -4.53 15.80 -0.79
CA ILE A 93 -4.57 15.25 0.57
C ILE A 93 -5.04 16.31 1.58
N GLU A 94 -4.57 17.56 1.47
CA GLU A 94 -4.93 18.62 2.41
C GLU A 94 -6.41 18.98 2.30
N LYS A 95 -6.91 19.10 1.07
CA LYS A 95 -8.33 19.37 0.80
C LYS A 95 -9.21 18.23 1.29
N ALA A 96 -8.82 16.98 1.05
CA ALA A 96 -9.54 15.82 1.55
C ALA A 96 -9.59 15.80 3.08
N GLN A 97 -8.45 16.04 3.75
CA GLN A 97 -8.41 16.14 5.21
C GLN A 97 -9.31 17.26 5.74
N ARG A 98 -9.38 18.41 5.06
CA ARG A 98 -10.27 19.51 5.47
C ARG A 98 -11.74 19.12 5.39
N VAL A 99 -12.19 18.57 4.26
CA VAL A 99 -13.59 18.16 4.07
C VAL A 99 -13.99 17.08 5.08
N LEU A 100 -13.11 16.13 5.35
CA LEU A 100 -13.38 15.01 6.25
C LEU A 100 -13.30 15.38 7.74
N ARG A 101 -12.68 16.52 8.10
CA ARG A 101 -12.72 17.06 9.47
C ARG A 101 -14.08 17.65 9.84
N ASP A 102 -14.85 18.07 8.84
CA ASP A 102 -16.16 18.72 9.01
C ASP A 102 -17.33 17.70 9.02
N LEU A 103 -17.04 16.40 8.88
CA LEU A 103 -17.98 15.27 8.97
C LEU A 103 -17.99 14.66 10.38
#